data_AF-A0A1H2DEJ0-F1
#
_entry.id   AF-A0A1H2DEJ0-F1
#
_cell.length_a   1.000
_cell.length_b   1.000
_cell.length_c   1.000
_cell.angle_alpha   90.00
_cell.angle_beta   90.00
_cell.angle_gamma   90.00
#
_symmetry.space_group_name_H-M   'P 1'
#
loop_
_entity.id
_entity.type
_entity.pdbx_description
1 polymer ?
#
loop_
_entity_poly.entity_id
_entity_poly.type
_entity_poly.pdbx_seq_one_letter_code
_entity_poly.pdbx_strand_id
1 'polypeptide(L)'
;MSDKAEFHADRTQEFYLPAMVAPVPPAHGGAEVIEVAAFRGQTKFEREVVEKIASAAARSVPGVTELGGDVARFFNSVLDKIGLDKVGDATRGVWAKVDGTDVEVTVILVISAGEVVADVTAEVRTSVIKAIESYGLHVIECTVKVDDIKLPEN
;
A
#
# COMPACT_ATOMS: atom_id res chain seq x y z
N MET A 1 42.80 34.02 -42.91
CA MET A 1 43.37 32.80 -43.51
C MET A 1 44.08 32.04 -42.40
N SER A 2 43.79 30.75 -42.30
CA SER A 2 44.30 29.73 -41.34
C SER A 2 45.84 29.74 -41.21
N ASP A 3 46.51 29.06 -40.27
CA ASP A 3 46.22 27.86 -39.47
C ASP A 3 47.33 27.72 -38.41
N LYS A 4 47.05 26.93 -37.35
CA LYS A 4 47.92 26.01 -36.57
C LYS A 4 49.29 26.43 -36.01
N ALA A 5 49.50 26.30 -34.70
CA ALA A 5 50.09 25.14 -33.98
C ALA A 5 51.63 25.11 -34.13
N GLU A 6 52.49 24.83 -33.17
CA GLU A 6 52.47 24.09 -31.91
C GLU A 6 53.65 24.64 -31.08
N PHE A 7 53.48 24.87 -29.77
CA PHE A 7 54.63 25.05 -28.87
C PHE A 7 54.98 23.68 -28.27
N HIS A 8 55.98 23.02 -28.85
CA HIS A 8 56.56 21.79 -28.33
C HIS A 8 57.53 22.12 -27.19
N ALA A 9 57.06 22.00 -25.95
CA ALA A 9 57.94 21.81 -24.81
C ALA A 9 57.94 20.32 -24.46
N ASP A 10 58.99 19.61 -24.86
CA ASP A 10 59.18 18.22 -24.46
C ASP A 10 60.60 17.96 -23.95
N ARG A 11 60.62 17.19 -22.86
CA ARG A 11 61.71 16.43 -22.23
C ARG A 11 62.82 17.15 -21.46
N THR A 12 62.66 17.10 -20.13
CA THR A 12 63.71 16.52 -19.26
C THR A 12 63.09 15.76 -18.07
N GLN A 13 63.17 14.43 -18.21
CA GLN A 13 63.18 13.30 -17.28
C GLN A 13 62.75 13.40 -15.80
N GLU A 14 61.89 12.42 -15.51
CA GLU A 14 61.36 11.83 -14.29
C GLU A 14 62.33 11.65 -13.10
N PHE A 15 61.76 11.78 -11.89
CA PHE A 15 62.10 10.90 -10.76
C PHE A 15 60.79 10.34 -10.17
N TYR A 16 60.52 9.07 -10.46
CA TYR A 16 59.45 8.30 -9.84
C TYR A 16 60.02 7.55 -8.64
N LEU A 17 59.60 7.91 -7.43
CA LEU A 17 59.78 7.05 -6.25
C LEU A 17 58.56 6.13 -6.19
N PRO A 18 58.71 4.79 -6.25
CA PRO A 18 57.59 3.91 -5.97
C PRO A 18 57.26 4.03 -4.48
N ALA A 19 56.16 4.72 -4.16
CA ALA A 19 55.56 4.58 -2.84
C ALA A 19 54.99 3.16 -2.73
N MET A 20 55.80 2.23 -2.21
CA MET A 20 55.29 0.96 -1.70
C MET A 20 54.45 1.26 -0.46
N VAL A 21 53.19 1.60 -0.67
CA VAL A 21 52.20 1.58 0.40
C VAL A 21 51.88 0.12 0.67
N ALA A 22 52.35 -0.41 1.79
CA ALA A 22 51.89 -1.71 2.26
C ALA A 22 50.36 -1.69 2.37
N PRO A 23 49.64 -2.75 1.93
CA PRO A 23 48.19 -2.78 2.08
C PRO A 23 47.85 -2.62 3.57
N VAL A 24 47.23 -1.50 3.92
CA VAL A 24 46.60 -1.33 5.22
C VAL A 24 45.42 -2.30 5.22
N PRO A 25 45.42 -3.37 6.04
CA PRO A 25 44.21 -4.17 6.19
C PRO A 25 43.10 -3.23 6.69
N PRO A 26 41.87 -3.35 6.18
CA PRO A 26 40.77 -2.49 6.62
C PRO A 26 40.62 -2.60 8.14
N ALA A 27 41.04 -1.54 8.85
CA ALA A 27 40.82 -1.41 10.26
C ALA A 27 39.31 -1.22 10.45
N HIS A 28 38.67 -2.25 10.99
CA HIS A 28 37.22 -2.35 11.24
C HIS A 28 36.39 -2.62 9.98
N GLY A 29 36.66 -3.77 9.37
CA GLY A 29 35.59 -4.58 8.76
C GLY A 29 34.58 -4.99 9.83
N GLY A 30 33.71 -4.07 10.20
CA GLY A 30 32.40 -4.38 10.76
C GLY A 30 31.39 -4.24 9.64
N ALA A 31 31.46 -5.09 8.61
CA ALA A 31 30.21 -5.43 7.94
C ALA A 31 29.38 -6.01 9.08
N GLU A 32 28.36 -5.28 9.52
CA GLU A 32 27.38 -5.84 10.42
C GLU A 32 26.89 -7.09 9.68
N VAL A 33 27.36 -8.26 10.12
CA VAL A 33 26.76 -9.51 9.69
C VAL A 33 25.45 -9.48 10.43
N ILE A 34 24.50 -8.75 9.86
CA ILE A 34 23.14 -8.82 10.33
C ILE A 34 22.74 -10.24 9.96
N GLU A 35 22.94 -11.18 10.87
CA GLU A 35 22.29 -12.47 10.78
C GLU A 35 20.82 -12.24 11.18
N VAL A 36 20.13 -11.42 10.39
CA VAL A 36 18.77 -11.07 10.69
C VAL A 36 17.93 -12.24 10.24
N ALA A 37 17.48 -13.02 11.23
CA ALA A 37 16.34 -13.90 11.05
C ALA A 37 15.18 -13.17 10.32
N ALA A 38 15.05 -11.85 10.50
CA ALA A 38 14.08 -10.98 9.82
C ALA A 38 14.17 -11.00 8.27
N PHE A 39 15.34 -11.28 7.67
CA PHE A 39 15.51 -11.35 6.21
C PHE A 39 15.46 -12.79 5.67
N ARG A 40 15.28 -13.79 6.54
CA ARG A 40 15.14 -15.21 6.17
C ARG A 40 13.67 -15.65 6.02
N GLY A 41 12.73 -14.71 5.88
CA GLY A 41 11.29 -14.99 5.78
C GLY A 41 10.52 -14.01 4.90
N GLN A 42 9.25 -14.32 4.63
CA GLN A 42 8.31 -13.46 3.91
C GLN A 42 7.08 -13.22 4.77
N THR A 43 6.65 -11.97 4.89
CA THR A 43 5.33 -11.62 5.43
C THR A 43 4.34 -11.59 4.26
N LYS A 44 3.24 -12.34 4.39
CA LYS A 44 2.14 -12.32 3.44
C LYS A 44 0.87 -11.89 4.17
N PHE A 45 0.10 -11.03 3.53
CA PHE A 45 -1.18 -10.58 4.06
C PHE A 45 -2.28 -11.43 3.44
N GLU A 46 -3.03 -12.13 4.30
CA GLU A 46 -4.27 -12.74 3.87
C GLU A 46 -5.29 -11.66 3.56
N ARG A 47 -6.05 -11.85 2.49
CA ARG A 47 -7.12 -10.93 2.05
C ARG A 47 -8.03 -10.54 3.22
N GLU A 48 -8.44 -11.52 4.02
CA GLU A 48 -9.36 -11.33 5.14
C GLU A 48 -8.82 -10.33 6.19
N VAL A 49 -7.49 -10.26 6.38
CA VAL A 49 -6.87 -9.30 7.30
C VAL A 49 -7.02 -7.88 6.77
N VAL A 50 -6.80 -7.66 5.47
CA VAL A 50 -6.96 -6.35 4.83
C VAL A 50 -8.42 -5.90 4.89
N GLU A 51 -9.36 -6.82 4.64
CA GLU A 51 -10.79 -6.54 4.76
C GLU A 51 -11.21 -6.15 6.18
N LYS A 52 -10.65 -6.81 7.21
CA LYS A 52 -10.90 -6.46 8.61
C LYS A 52 -10.40 -5.05 8.94
N ILE A 53 -9.19 -4.70 8.49
CA ILE A 53 -8.61 -3.36 8.69
C ILE A 53 -9.49 -2.30 8.02
N ALA A 54 -9.82 -2.50 6.74
CA ALA A 54 -10.66 -1.59 5.98
C ALA A 54 -12.07 -1.45 6.58
N SER A 55 -12.67 -2.55 7.03
CA SER A 55 -13.98 -2.55 7.68
C SER A 55 -13.97 -1.75 8.98
N ALA A 56 -12.93 -1.92 9.81
CA ALA A 56 -12.76 -1.15 11.03
C ALA A 56 -12.58 0.35 10.74
N ALA A 57 -11.74 0.70 9.77
CA ALA A 57 -11.45 2.09 9.39
C ALA A 57 -12.65 2.79 8.73
N ALA A 58 -13.44 2.07 7.93
CA ALA A 58 -14.65 2.64 7.33
C ALA A 58 -15.75 2.88 8.38
N ARG A 59 -15.92 1.97 9.36
CA ARG A 59 -16.89 2.15 10.45
C ARG A 59 -16.55 3.27 11.43
N SER A 60 -15.29 3.69 11.50
CA SER A 60 -14.90 4.81 12.37
C SER A 60 -15.22 6.18 11.78
N VAL A 61 -15.61 6.26 10.50
CA VAL A 61 -15.95 7.53 9.84
C VAL A 61 -17.35 7.97 10.24
N PRO A 62 -17.52 9.20 10.76
CA PRO A 62 -18.84 9.77 11.03
C PRO A 62 -19.74 9.74 9.79
N GLY A 63 -21.02 9.45 9.98
CA GLY A 63 -21.99 9.34 8.89
C GLY A 63 -22.07 7.95 8.26
N VAL A 64 -21.12 7.04 8.50
CA VAL A 64 -21.26 5.62 8.14
C VAL A 64 -22.09 4.90 9.19
N THR A 65 -23.24 4.34 8.79
CA THR A 65 -24.11 3.63 9.74
C THR A 65 -23.86 2.13 9.71
N GLU A 66 -23.70 1.56 8.52
CA GLU A 66 -23.58 0.12 8.30
C GLU A 66 -22.62 -0.16 7.12
N LEU A 67 -21.97 -1.32 7.13
CA LEU A 67 -21.17 -1.82 6.01
C LEU A 67 -21.84 -3.08 5.46
N GLY A 68 -22.09 -3.08 4.16
CA GLY A 68 -22.97 -4.04 3.51
C GLY A 68 -24.40 -3.83 4.00
N GLY A 69 -25.28 -3.33 3.12
CA GLY A 69 -26.67 -3.07 3.48
C GLY A 69 -27.49 -4.34 3.66
N ASP A 70 -28.80 -4.19 3.50
CA ASP A 70 -29.81 -5.21 3.79
C ASP A 70 -29.48 -6.54 3.12
N VAL A 71 -28.98 -7.46 3.94
CA VAL A 71 -28.18 -8.61 3.52
C VAL A 71 -28.96 -9.48 2.52
N ALA A 72 -30.29 -9.44 2.57
CA ALA A 72 -31.22 -10.15 1.69
C ALA A 72 -31.07 -9.86 0.18
N ARG A 73 -30.65 -8.65 -0.25
CA ARG A 73 -30.60 -8.30 -1.69
C ARG A 73 -29.24 -8.54 -2.34
N PHE A 74 -28.15 -8.37 -1.59
CA PHE A 74 -26.80 -8.67 -2.07
C PHE A 74 -26.60 -10.18 -2.28
N PHE A 75 -27.20 -11.00 -1.41
CA PHE A 75 -27.21 -12.45 -1.57
C PHE A 75 -27.73 -12.88 -2.96
N ASN A 76 -28.83 -12.32 -3.46
CA ASN A 76 -29.40 -12.78 -4.74
C ASN A 76 -28.69 -12.26 -6.00
N SER A 77 -28.00 -11.13 -5.96
CA SER A 77 -27.49 -10.47 -7.18
C SER A 77 -25.99 -10.65 -7.43
N VAL A 78 -25.21 -10.99 -6.38
CA VAL A 78 -23.78 -11.26 -6.48
C VAL A 78 -23.45 -12.76 -6.33
N LEU A 79 -24.20 -13.52 -5.53
CA LEU A 79 -23.99 -14.98 -5.40
C LEU A 79 -24.35 -15.76 -6.68
N ASP A 80 -25.31 -15.28 -7.48
CA ASP A 80 -25.68 -15.94 -8.75
C ASP A 80 -24.55 -15.94 -9.79
N LYS A 81 -23.57 -15.03 -9.65
CA LYS A 81 -22.41 -14.93 -10.56
C LYS A 81 -21.12 -15.49 -9.97
N ILE A 82 -21.05 -15.64 -8.65
CA ILE A 82 -19.83 -15.98 -7.91
C ILE A 82 -20.21 -17.10 -6.95
N GLY A 83 -19.92 -18.35 -7.37
CA GLY A 83 -20.30 -19.56 -6.64
C GLY A 83 -20.13 -19.45 -5.12
N LEU A 84 -21.18 -19.91 -4.43
CA LEU A 84 -21.51 -19.77 -3.00
C LEU A 84 -20.43 -20.14 -1.97
N ASP A 85 -19.28 -20.68 -2.37
CA ASP A 85 -18.25 -21.19 -1.44
C ASP A 85 -17.18 -20.15 -1.03
N LYS A 86 -17.12 -18.98 -1.69
CA LYS A 86 -16.04 -17.99 -1.46
C LYS A 86 -16.46 -16.70 -0.76
N VAL A 87 -17.76 -16.48 -0.56
CA VAL A 87 -18.31 -15.22 -0.03
C VAL A 87 -18.55 -15.27 1.49
N GLY A 88 -18.48 -16.46 2.09
CA GLY A 88 -18.70 -16.65 3.54
C GLY A 88 -17.75 -15.87 4.46
N ASP A 89 -16.57 -15.47 3.95
CA ASP A 89 -15.52 -14.78 4.72
C ASP A 89 -15.32 -13.31 4.33
N ALA A 90 -16.12 -12.75 3.41
CA ALA A 90 -16.07 -11.31 3.17
C ALA A 90 -16.59 -10.60 4.42
N THR A 91 -15.78 -9.73 5.02
CA THR A 91 -16.23 -8.91 6.16
C THR A 91 -17.35 -8.01 5.66
N ARG A 92 -18.60 -8.44 5.86
CA ARG A 92 -19.88 -7.86 5.35
C ARG A 92 -19.70 -6.42 4.83
N GLY A 93 -19.71 -6.26 3.50
CA GLY A 93 -19.60 -4.96 2.83
C GLY A 93 -18.21 -4.53 2.38
N VAL A 94 -17.14 -5.26 2.72
CA VAL A 94 -15.77 -4.94 2.29
C VAL A 94 -15.15 -6.11 1.55
N TRP A 95 -14.56 -5.83 0.39
CA TRP A 95 -13.80 -6.79 -0.38
C TRP A 95 -12.42 -6.22 -0.72
N ALA A 96 -11.38 -7.03 -0.57
CA ALA A 96 -10.04 -6.68 -0.98
C ALA A 96 -9.44 -7.71 -1.94
N LYS A 97 -8.52 -7.24 -2.77
CA LYS A 97 -7.59 -8.07 -3.54
C LYS A 97 -6.18 -7.63 -3.17
N VAL A 98 -5.33 -8.62 -2.89
CA VAL A 98 -3.95 -8.39 -2.48
C VAL A 98 -3.04 -9.08 -3.48
N ASP A 99 -2.10 -8.34 -4.06
CA ASP A 99 -1.05 -8.85 -4.94
C ASP A 99 0.31 -8.37 -4.43
N GLY A 100 1.00 -9.23 -3.68
CA GLY A 100 2.21 -8.84 -2.96
C GLY A 100 1.91 -7.77 -1.91
N THR A 101 2.38 -6.53 -2.16
CA THR A 101 2.12 -5.36 -1.33
C THR A 101 0.98 -4.49 -1.84
N ASP A 102 0.55 -4.69 -3.09
CA ASP A 102 -0.47 -3.89 -3.74
C ASP A 102 -1.87 -4.37 -3.34
N VAL A 103 -2.76 -3.41 -3.09
CA VAL A 103 -4.11 -3.65 -2.59
C VAL A 103 -5.13 -2.88 -3.40
N GLU A 104 -6.16 -3.58 -3.84
CA GLU A 104 -7.41 -2.99 -4.35
C GLU A 104 -8.50 -3.26 -3.31
N VAL A 105 -9.25 -2.22 -2.91
CA VAL A 105 -10.33 -2.35 -1.92
C VAL A 105 -11.62 -1.75 -2.43
N THR A 106 -12.72 -2.46 -2.19
CA THR A 106 -14.09 -1.99 -2.41
C THR A 106 -14.85 -1.98 -1.09
N VAL A 107 -15.45 -0.85 -0.75
CA VAL A 107 -16.26 -0.66 0.46
C VAL A 107 -17.69 -0.34 0.02
N ILE A 108 -18.66 -1.11 0.52
CA ILE A 108 -20.09 -0.91 0.34
C ILE A 108 -20.67 -0.49 1.69
N LEU A 109 -21.34 0.66 1.74
CA LEU A 109 -21.80 1.25 3.00
C LEU A 109 -23.19 1.89 2.91
N VAL A 110 -23.79 2.09 4.08
CA VAL A 110 -25.01 2.87 4.28
C VAL A 110 -24.65 4.17 4.98
N ILE A 111 -25.18 5.30 4.51
CA ILE A 111 -24.91 6.64 5.05
C ILE A 111 -26.10 7.12 5.89
N SER A 112 -25.84 7.86 6.97
CA SER A 112 -26.89 8.52 7.74
C SER A 112 -27.56 9.65 6.96
N ALA A 113 -28.89 9.77 7.05
CA ALA A 113 -29.59 10.92 6.49
C ALA A 113 -29.06 12.24 7.06
N GLY A 114 -28.93 13.25 6.20
CA GLY A 114 -28.42 14.59 6.55
C GLY A 114 -26.93 14.80 6.26
N GLU A 115 -26.18 13.73 6.00
CA GLU A 115 -24.77 13.82 5.64
C GLU A 115 -24.55 14.12 4.15
N VAL A 116 -23.46 14.80 3.83
CA VAL A 116 -23.03 15.03 2.44
C VAL A 116 -22.28 13.78 1.95
N VAL A 117 -22.90 13.06 1.01
CA VAL A 117 -22.36 11.79 0.48
C VAL A 117 -20.90 11.93 -0.01
N ALA A 118 -20.57 13.02 -0.70
CA ALA A 118 -19.22 13.24 -1.21
C ALA A 118 -18.18 13.37 -0.08
N ASP A 119 -18.56 14.01 1.03
CA ASP A 119 -17.67 14.24 2.17
C ASP A 119 -17.43 12.93 2.92
N VAL A 120 -18.51 12.19 3.24
CA VAL A 120 -18.42 10.88 3.90
C VAL A 120 -17.59 9.90 3.05
N THR A 121 -17.86 9.80 1.75
CA THR A 121 -17.12 8.87 0.88
C THR A 121 -15.67 9.30 0.64
N ALA A 122 -15.35 10.59 0.67
CA ALA A 122 -13.97 11.07 0.66
C ALA A 122 -13.25 10.68 1.96
N GLU A 123 -13.87 10.92 3.11
CA GLU A 123 -13.32 10.59 4.42
C GLU A 123 -13.12 9.08 4.61
N VAL A 124 -14.07 8.26 4.16
CA VAL A 124 -13.94 6.79 4.12
C VAL A 124 -12.73 6.36 3.30
N ARG A 125 -12.55 6.92 2.09
CA ARG A 125 -11.36 6.62 1.27
C ARG A 125 -10.08 6.98 2.00
N THR A 126 -9.99 8.18 2.56
CA THR A 126 -8.80 8.62 3.30
C THR A 126 -8.52 7.74 4.52
N SER A 127 -9.55 7.41 5.30
CA SER A 127 -9.43 6.56 6.50
C SER A 127 -8.95 5.15 6.15
N VAL A 128 -9.58 4.52 5.15
CA VAL A 128 -9.25 3.16 4.72
C VAL A 128 -7.84 3.09 4.13
N ILE A 129 -7.48 4.01 3.23
CA ILE A 129 -6.14 4.05 2.62
C ILE A 129 -5.09 4.20 3.72
N LYS A 130 -5.25 5.20 4.61
CA LYS A 130 -4.31 5.44 5.71
C LYS A 130 -4.17 4.23 6.63
N ALA A 131 -5.27 3.57 6.96
CA ALA A 131 -5.26 2.40 7.82
C ALA A 131 -4.47 1.25 7.18
N ILE A 132 -4.76 0.91 5.93
CA ILE A 132 -4.08 -0.18 5.20
C ILE A 132 -2.58 0.14 5.04
N GLU A 133 -2.24 1.36 4.61
CA GLU A 133 -0.85 1.75 4.37
C GLU A 133 -0.01 1.79 5.65
N SER A 134 -0.64 2.03 6.82
CA SER A 134 0.06 1.97 8.11
C SER A 134 0.59 0.57 8.47
N TYR A 135 0.11 -0.48 7.80
CA TYR A 135 0.60 -1.85 7.94
C TYR A 135 1.65 -2.24 6.88
N GLY A 136 2.12 -1.29 6.05
CA GLY A 136 3.14 -1.53 5.04
C GLY A 136 2.62 -2.10 3.71
N LEU A 137 1.33 -1.94 3.45
CA LEU A 137 0.69 -2.23 2.16
C LEU A 137 0.57 -0.94 1.33
N HIS A 138 0.26 -1.07 0.05
CA HIS A 138 0.10 0.05 -0.89
C HIS A 138 -1.26 -0.03 -1.59
N VAL A 139 -2.09 1.00 -1.45
CA VAL A 139 -3.45 0.98 -2.02
C VAL A 139 -3.44 1.53 -3.43
N ILE A 140 -3.69 0.66 -4.41
CA ILE A 140 -3.80 1.01 -5.82
C ILE A 140 -5.15 1.66 -6.13
N GLU A 141 -6.22 1.11 -5.55
CA GLU A 141 -7.58 1.60 -5.75
C GLU A 141 -8.41 1.42 -4.48
N CYS A 142 -9.19 2.45 -4.14
CA CYS A 142 -10.20 2.40 -3.08
C CYS A 142 -11.54 2.90 -3.60
N THR A 143 -12.43 1.97 -3.95
CA THR A 143 -13.77 2.26 -4.43
C THR A 143 -14.77 2.23 -3.29
N VAL A 144 -15.57 3.29 -3.14
CA VAL A 144 -16.64 3.39 -2.13
C VAL A 144 -17.99 3.45 -2.83
N LYS A 145 -18.84 2.47 -2.54
CA LYS A 145 -20.21 2.37 -3.03
C LYS A 145 -21.19 2.68 -1.89
N VAL A 146 -22.07 3.63 -2.12
CA VAL A 146 -23.20 3.90 -1.24
C VAL A 146 -24.34 2.97 -1.64
N ASP A 147 -24.76 2.12 -0.72
CA ASP A 147 -25.83 1.15 -0.91
C ASP A 147 -27.20 1.73 -0.55
N ASP A 148 -27.27 2.45 0.58
CA ASP A 148 -28.51 3.05 1.08
C ASP A 148 -28.26 4.29 1.95
N ILE A 149 -29.34 5.00 2.29
CA ILE A 149 -29.37 6.11 3.26
C ILE A 149 -30.30 5.76 4.42
N LYS A 150 -29.76 5.67 5.64
CA LYS A 150 -30.54 5.41 6.85
C LYS A 150 -31.32 6.65 7.25
N LEU A 151 -32.64 6.58 7.11
CA LEU A 151 -33.57 7.61 7.57
C LEU A 151 -33.76 7.51 9.10
N PRO A 152 -34.01 8.63 9.79
CA PRO A 152 -34.39 8.61 11.21
C PRO A 152 -35.73 7.88 11.38
N GLU A 153 -35.82 7.04 12.42
CA GLU A 153 -37.10 6.43 12.80
C GLU A 153 -37.97 7.49 13.48
N ASN A 154 -39.21 7.64 13.01
CA ASN A 154 -40.23 8.54 13.57
C ASN A 154 -41.08 7.83 14.62
#